data_AF-A0A8T6XP77-F1
#
_entry.id   AF-A0A8T6XP77-F1
#
_cell.length_a   1.000
_cell.length_b   1.000
_cell.length_c   1.000
_cell.angle_alpha   90.00
_cell.angle_beta   90.00
_cell.angle_gamma   90.00
#
_symmetry.space_group_name_H-M   'P 1'
#
loop_
_entity.id
_entity.type
_entity.pdbx_description
1 polymer ?
#
loop_
_entity_poly.entity_id
_entity_poly.type
_entity_poly.pdbx_seq_one_letter_code
_entity_poly.pdbx_strand_id
1 'polypeptide(L)'
;VFRKNQSLMVDDFAAKENYVPRFHMQEAPDLHYRSFLSVPVSHKGNVRATIALESFKSNQFKEQSKQILETMAYQISSFLEKTD
;
A
#
# COMPACT_ATOMS: atom_id res chain seq x y z
N VAL A 1 5.61 -4.27 -0.87
CA VAL A 1 4.58 -5.01 -0.12
C VAL A 1 4.64 -6.51 -0.39
N PHE A 2 4.21 -7.02 -1.57
CA PHE A 2 4.22 -8.47 -1.89
C PHE A 2 5.52 -9.22 -1.58
N ARG A 3 6.66 -8.76 -2.10
CA ARG A 3 7.96 -9.46 -1.93
C ARG A 3 8.46 -9.55 -0.49
N LYS A 4 8.12 -8.56 0.35
CA LYS A 4 8.64 -8.44 1.72
C LYS A 4 7.61 -8.82 2.79
N ASN A 5 6.35 -9.03 2.41
CA ASN A 5 5.21 -9.11 3.33
C ASN A 5 5.24 -8.00 4.40
N GLN A 6 5.44 -6.76 3.94
CA GLN A 6 5.58 -5.59 4.80
C GLN A 6 4.82 -4.42 4.21
N SER A 7 4.18 -3.65 5.09
CA SER A 7 3.51 -2.40 4.76
C SER A 7 4.50 -1.39 4.19
N LEU A 8 4.06 -0.60 3.23
CA LEU A 8 4.82 0.47 2.60
C LEU A 8 4.05 1.78 2.76
N MET A 9 4.67 2.76 3.39
CA MET A 9 4.17 4.13 3.48
C MET A 9 5.15 5.05 2.77
N VAL A 10 4.63 5.89 1.88
CA VAL A 10 5.37 6.91 1.15
C VAL A 10 4.70 8.25 1.42
N ASP A 11 5.42 9.14 2.09
CA ASP A 11 4.90 10.45 2.48
C ASP A 11 4.85 11.42 1.30
N ASP A 12 5.85 11.39 0.42
CA ASP A 12 5.85 12.18 -0.81
C ASP A 12 6.58 11.47 -1.95
N PHE A 13 5.89 11.15 -3.05
CA PHE A 13 6.49 10.59 -4.26
C PHE A 13 7.36 11.59 -5.00
N ALA A 14 7.08 12.90 -4.90
CA ALA A 14 7.93 13.92 -5.51
C ALA A 14 9.35 13.93 -4.90
N ALA A 15 9.51 13.44 -3.67
CA ALA A 15 10.80 13.33 -2.99
C ALA A 15 11.49 11.97 -3.22
N LYS A 16 10.91 11.05 -4.00
CA LYS A 16 11.46 9.72 -4.25
C LYS A 16 12.26 9.69 -5.54
N GLU A 17 13.57 9.46 -5.42
CA GLU A 17 14.48 9.30 -6.57
C GLU A 17 14.22 8.00 -7.36
N ASN A 18 13.71 6.96 -6.70
CA ASN A 18 13.50 5.63 -7.28
C ASN A 18 12.03 5.31 -7.52
N TYR A 19 11.30 6.24 -8.14
CA TYR A 19 9.91 6.01 -8.52
C TYR A 19 9.82 4.95 -9.63
N VAL A 20 8.98 3.94 -9.42
CA VAL A 20 8.70 2.89 -10.41
C VAL A 20 7.26 3.10 -10.92
N PRO A 21 7.07 3.36 -12.22
CA PRO A 21 5.74 3.47 -12.81
C PRO A 21 4.89 2.24 -12.55
N ARG A 22 3.60 2.44 -12.26
CA ARG A 22 2.71 1.39 -11.75
C ARG A 22 1.75 0.88 -12.81
N PHE A 23 1.24 1.77 -13.64
CA PHE A 23 0.20 1.44 -14.64
C PHE A 23 0.67 1.62 -16.08
N HIS A 24 1.57 2.56 -16.34
CA HIS A 24 2.05 2.90 -17.67
C HIS A 24 3.58 2.94 -17.72
N MET A 25 4.17 2.70 -18.89
CA MET A 25 5.63 2.73 -19.05
C MET A 25 6.25 4.10 -18.72
N GLN A 26 5.46 5.18 -18.78
CA GLN A 26 5.82 6.54 -18.39
C GLN A 26 4.76 7.08 -17.44
N GLU A 27 5.10 7.14 -16.15
CA GLU A 27 4.32 7.79 -15.09
C GLU A 27 5.30 8.71 -14.37
N ALA A 28 5.04 10.03 -14.36
CA ALA A 28 5.83 10.95 -13.56
C ALA A 28 5.33 10.89 -12.11
N PRO A 29 6.21 10.85 -11.11
CA PRO A 29 5.84 10.71 -9.69
C PRO A 29 4.92 11.82 -9.15
N ASP A 30 4.80 12.94 -9.86
CA ASP A 30 4.12 14.15 -9.41
C ASP A 30 2.77 14.40 -10.11
N LEU A 31 2.45 13.70 -11.21
CA LEU A 31 1.28 14.05 -12.03
C LEU A 31 -0.06 13.56 -11.46
N HIS A 32 -0.07 12.53 -10.61
CA HIS A 32 -1.34 11.95 -10.15
C HIS A 32 -1.40 11.60 -8.66
N TYR A 33 -0.33 11.24 -7.96
CA TYR A 33 -0.42 10.94 -6.52
C TYR A 33 0.84 11.38 -5.78
N ARG A 34 0.67 11.96 -4.60
CA ARG A 34 1.76 12.47 -3.78
C ARG A 34 2.06 11.55 -2.60
N SER A 35 1.08 10.92 -1.98
CA SER A 35 1.34 9.95 -0.90
C SER A 35 0.62 8.63 -1.10
N PHE A 36 1.16 7.58 -0.48
CA PHE A 36 0.71 6.21 -0.63
C PHE A 36 0.86 5.43 0.66
N LEU A 37 -0.13 4.61 0.98
CA LEU A 37 -0.07 3.63 2.03
C LEU A 37 -0.59 2.31 1.48
N SER A 38 0.22 1.25 1.54
CA SER A 38 -0.24 -0.09 1.22
C SER A 38 0.20 -1.10 2.26
N VAL A 39 -0.74 -1.98 2.60
CA VAL A 39 -0.56 -3.04 3.61
C VAL A 39 -0.81 -4.39 2.95
N PRO A 40 -0.08 -5.45 3.35
CA PRO A 40 -0.32 -6.79 2.84
C PRO A 40 -1.60 -7.37 3.46
N VAL A 41 -2.39 -8.06 2.64
CA VAL A 41 -3.38 -9.03 3.10
C VAL A 41 -2.70 -10.38 3.07
N SER A 42 -2.19 -10.81 4.23
CA SER A 42 -1.40 -12.04 4.35
C SER A 42 -2.00 -13.01 5.35
N HIS A 43 -1.95 -14.30 5.01
CA HIS A 43 -2.31 -15.39 5.92
C HIS A 43 -1.19 -16.44 5.92
N LYS A 44 -0.77 -16.91 7.10
CA LYS A 44 0.34 -17.88 7.30
C LYS A 44 1.62 -17.50 6.52
N GLY A 45 1.97 -16.22 6.49
CA GLY A 45 3.15 -15.71 5.80
C GLY A 45 3.01 -15.52 4.28
N ASN A 46 1.90 -15.95 3.68
CA ASN A 46 1.63 -15.81 2.26
C ASN A 46 0.78 -14.56 1.99
N VAL A 47 1.30 -13.63 1.19
CA VAL A 47 0.55 -12.43 0.75
C VAL A 47 -0.37 -12.82 -0.40
N ARG A 48 -1.69 -12.67 -0.20
CA ARG A 48 -2.71 -12.97 -1.22
C ARG A 48 -3.16 -11.73 -1.98
N ALA A 49 -3.17 -10.59 -1.30
CA ALA A 49 -3.57 -9.31 -1.87
C ALA A 49 -2.86 -8.16 -1.13
N THR A 50 -3.10 -6.94 -1.58
CA THR A 50 -2.73 -5.72 -0.87
C THR A 50 -3.89 -4.76 -0.85
N ILE A 51 -4.06 -4.04 0.24
CA ILE A 51 -4.94 -2.86 0.26
C ILE A 51 -4.04 -1.65 0.07
N ALA A 52 -4.45 -0.71 -0.77
CA ALA A 52 -3.71 0.51 -1.04
C ALA A 52 -4.62 1.73 -0.93
N LEU A 53 -4.10 2.78 -0.29
CA LEU A 53 -4.66 4.12 -0.26
C LEU A 53 -3.70 5.07 -0.97
N GLU A 54 -4.26 5.96 -1.76
CA GLU A 54 -3.54 6.95 -2.55
C GLU A 54 -4.09 8.34 -2.25
N SER A 55 -3.22 9.35 -2.28
CA SER A 55 -3.65 10.74 -2.12
C SER A 55 -2.88 11.68 -3.04
N PHE A 56 -3.59 12.65 -3.60
CA PHE A 56 -3.01 13.81 -4.28
C PHE A 56 -2.28 14.77 -3.32
N LYS A 57 -2.39 14.57 -2.00
CA LYS A 57 -1.70 15.37 -0.97
C LYS A 57 -0.49 14.60 -0.43
N SER A 58 0.63 15.29 -0.26
CA SER A 58 1.79 14.75 0.49
C SER A 58 1.43 14.58 1.97
N ASN A 59 2.09 13.66 2.66
CA ASN A 59 2.02 13.47 4.11
C ASN A 59 0.60 13.16 4.64
N GLN A 60 -0.30 12.65 3.79
CA GLN A 60 -1.71 12.43 4.13
C GLN A 60 -1.90 11.26 5.12
N PHE A 61 -1.04 10.24 5.05
CA PHE A 61 -1.12 9.06 5.89
C PHE A 61 -0.18 9.18 7.08
N LYS A 62 -0.60 8.62 8.22
CA LYS A 62 0.19 8.55 9.47
C LYS A 62 0.25 7.12 9.96
N GLU A 63 1.06 6.88 10.99
CA GLU A 63 1.17 5.55 11.58
C GLU A 63 -0.19 5.00 12.05
N GLN A 64 -1.07 5.87 12.56
CA GLN A 64 -2.44 5.48 12.90
C GLN A 64 -3.24 5.02 11.67
N SER A 65 -3.09 5.68 10.52
CA SER A 65 -3.72 5.25 9.25
C SER A 65 -3.24 3.85 8.84
N LYS A 66 -1.93 3.59 9.00
CA LYS A 66 -1.34 2.27 8.74
C LYS A 66 -1.90 1.21 9.68
N GLN A 67 -1.96 1.46 10.98
CA GLN A 67 -2.49 0.52 11.97
C GLN A 67 -3.96 0.16 11.71
N ILE A 68 -4.78 1.15 11.36
CA ILE A 68 -6.19 0.93 10.99
C ILE A 68 -6.26 0.04 9.74
N LEU A 69 -5.47 0.34 8.71
CA LEU A 69 -5.48 -0.41 7.46
C LEU A 69 -4.94 -1.85 7.65
N GLU A 70 -3.92 -2.04 8.49
CA GLU A 70 -3.40 -3.37 8.88
C GLU A 70 -4.47 -4.19 9.62
N THR A 71 -5.26 -3.55 10.49
CA THR A 71 -6.38 -4.20 11.18
C THR A 71 -7.45 -4.66 10.19
N MET A 72 -7.80 -3.80 9.22
CA MET A 72 -8.73 -4.16 8.15
C MET A 72 -8.18 -5.30 7.28
N ALA A 73 -6.89 -5.25 6.91
CA ALA A 73 -6.23 -6.27 6.12
C ALA A 73 -6.22 -7.63 6.82
N TYR A 74 -6.01 -7.65 8.15
CA TYR A 74 -6.11 -8.85 8.95
C TYR A 74 -7.53 -9.45 8.90
N GLN A 75 -8.57 -8.64 9.08
CA GLN A 75 -9.96 -9.10 9.00
C GLN A 75 -10.31 -9.66 7.62
N ILE A 76 -9.86 -9.00 6.55
CA ILE A 76 -10.06 -9.46 5.18
C ILE A 76 -9.32 -10.79 4.93
N SER A 77 -8.12 -10.96 5.48
CA SER A 77 -7.36 -12.21 5.34
C SER A 77 -8.14 -13.42 5.87
N SER A 78 -8.82 -13.27 7.00
CA SER A 78 -9.67 -14.31 7.61
C SER A 78 -10.93 -14.61 6.80
N PHE A 79 -11.43 -13.66 6.01
CA PHE A 79 -12.55 -13.90 5.09
C PHE A 79 -12.08 -14.68 3.87
N LEU A 80 -10.97 -14.27 3.25
CA LEU A 80 -10.41 -14.91 2.06
C LEU A 80 -9.94 -16.35 2.33
N GLU A 81 -9.62 -16.71 3.57
CA GLU A 81 -9.34 -18.09 3.95
C GLU A 81 -10.58 -19.00 3.78
N LYS A 82 -11.78 -18.49 4.03
CA LYS A 82 -13.02 -19.31 4.06
C LYS A 82 -13.59 -19.61 2.67
N THR A 83 -13.12 -18.91 1.65
CA THR A 83 -13.61 -19.03 0.26
C THR A 83 -12.70 -19.86 -0.65
N ASP A 84 -11.56 -20.34 -0.13
CA ASP A 84 -10.71 -21.37 -0.77
C ASP A 84 -11.10 -22.77 -0.27
#